data_AF-A0A0V1B7I5-F1
#
_entry.id   AF-A0A0V1B7I5-F1
#
_cell.length_a   1.000
_cell.length_b   1.000
_cell.length_c   1.000
_cell.angle_alpha   90.00
_cell.angle_beta   90.00
_cell.angle_gamma   90.00
#
_symmetry.space_group_name_H-M   'P 1'
#
loop_
_entity.id
_entity.type
_entity.pdbx_description
1 polymer ?
#
loop_
_entity_poly.entity_id
_entity_poly.type
_entity_poly.pdbx_seq_one_letter_code
_entity_poly.pdbx_strand_id
1 'polypeptide(L)'
;LVSVEWLCCELNMLFICLLFSILFVTSSKQLLGGENPLDVDNDKVESLAFRALQQENMRSNSLNHLVLIRVKDATSQIVAGINYKLTIYVGESECSKKTVSAQDAHQNRCKLVSGDDARLCKVTIHEKPWLNVFEVADFDCTSVPRAEALQA
;
A
#
# COMPACT_ATOMS: atom_id res chain seq x y z
N LEU A 1 -56.25 -39.19 -7.08
CA LEU A 1 -55.82 -37.86 -7.60
C LEU A 1 -55.69 -36.82 -6.48
N VAL A 2 -55.20 -37.18 -5.27
CA VAL A 2 -54.99 -36.20 -4.17
C VAL A 2 -53.65 -36.43 -3.45
N SER A 3 -52.76 -37.24 -4.03
CA SER A 3 -51.50 -37.67 -3.41
C SER A 3 -50.26 -36.95 -3.96
N VAL A 4 -50.43 -36.14 -5.02
CA VAL A 4 -49.32 -35.53 -5.77
C VAL A 4 -49.15 -34.03 -5.44
N GLU A 5 -50.17 -33.39 -4.84
CA GLU A 5 -50.11 -31.96 -4.47
C GLU A 5 -49.32 -31.69 -3.18
N TRP A 6 -49.25 -32.65 -2.26
CA TRP A 6 -48.58 -32.47 -0.96
C TRP A 6 -47.05 -32.71 -1.00
N LEU A 7 -46.55 -33.49 -1.96
CA LEU A 7 -45.12 -33.77 -2.09
C LEU A 7 -44.34 -32.63 -2.79
N CYS A 8 -45.01 -31.77 -3.54
CA CYS A 8 -44.38 -30.70 -4.30
C CYS A 8 -44.04 -29.45 -3.45
N CYS A 9 -44.68 -29.28 -2.29
CA CYS A 9 -44.49 -28.12 -1.42
C CYS A 9 -43.22 -28.22 -0.53
N GLU A 10 -42.94 -29.41 -0.01
CA GLU A 10 -41.78 -29.68 0.86
C GLU A 10 -40.44 -29.59 0.09
N LEU A 11 -40.42 -30.04 -1.17
CA LEU A 11 -39.22 -30.00 -2.02
C LEU A 11 -38.90 -28.58 -2.53
N ASN A 12 -39.94 -27.78 -2.79
CA ASN A 12 -39.79 -26.42 -3.32
C ASN A 12 -39.33 -25.43 -2.22
N MET A 13 -39.72 -25.67 -0.96
CA MET A 13 -39.28 -24.88 0.19
C MET A 13 -37.78 -25.05 0.48
N LEU A 14 -37.25 -26.27 0.34
CA LEU A 14 -35.81 -26.57 0.48
C LEU A 14 -34.96 -25.93 -0.63
N PHE A 15 -35.44 -25.96 -1.87
CA PHE A 15 -34.74 -25.32 -3.00
C PHE A 15 -34.71 -23.78 -2.89
N ILE A 16 -35.78 -23.16 -2.41
CA ILE A 16 -35.83 -21.70 -2.18
C ILE A 16 -34.89 -21.30 -1.04
N CYS A 17 -34.81 -22.10 0.05
CA CYS A 17 -33.86 -21.85 1.13
C CYS A 17 -32.40 -21.97 0.67
N LEU A 18 -32.06 -22.98 -0.14
CA LEU A 18 -30.71 -23.15 -0.70
C LEU A 18 -30.32 -21.99 -1.62
N LEU A 19 -31.25 -21.48 -2.44
CA LEU A 19 -31.02 -20.31 -3.29
C LEU A 19 -30.90 -19.00 -2.47
N PHE A 20 -31.65 -18.86 -1.38
CA PHE A 20 -31.55 -17.69 -0.49
C PHE A 20 -30.24 -17.65 0.31
N SER A 21 -29.70 -18.80 0.71
CA SER A 21 -28.40 -18.87 1.41
C SER A 21 -27.21 -18.46 0.55
N ILE A 22 -27.31 -18.54 -0.78
CA ILE A 22 -26.22 -18.14 -1.71
C ILE A 22 -26.19 -16.60 -1.89
N LEU A 23 -27.28 -15.88 -1.58
CA LEU A 23 -27.38 -14.41 -1.74
C LEU A 23 -27.01 -13.61 -0.48
N PHE A 24 -26.56 -14.24 0.62
CA PHE A 24 -25.93 -13.50 1.72
C PHE A 24 -24.53 -13.04 1.30
N VAL A 25 -24.51 -12.00 0.47
CA VAL A 25 -23.33 -11.17 0.22
C VAL A 25 -22.82 -10.71 1.57
N THR A 26 -21.60 -11.15 1.92
CA THR A 26 -20.94 -10.76 3.17
C THR A 26 -20.64 -9.28 3.11
N SER A 27 -21.49 -8.45 3.73
CA SER A 27 -21.17 -7.04 3.95
C SER A 27 -20.13 -6.95 5.06
N SER A 28 -18.85 -6.91 4.68
CA SER A 28 -17.75 -6.68 5.61
C SER A 28 -17.85 -5.26 6.15
N LYS A 29 -18.37 -5.07 7.37
CA LYS A 29 -18.26 -3.80 8.07
C LYS A 29 -16.78 -3.55 8.40
N GLN A 30 -16.09 -2.74 7.58
CA GLN A 30 -14.73 -2.30 7.88
C GLN A 30 -14.75 -1.45 9.16
N LEU A 31 -14.04 -1.90 10.19
CA LEU A 31 -13.85 -1.13 11.42
C LEU A 31 -12.83 -0.01 11.13
N LEU A 32 -13.22 1.24 11.36
CA LEU A 32 -12.39 2.40 11.03
C LEU A 32 -11.08 2.48 11.84
N GLY A 33 -11.02 1.87 13.03
CA GLY A 33 -9.82 1.87 13.88
C GLY A 33 -8.82 0.73 13.60
N GLY A 34 -9.20 -0.26 12.80
CA GLY A 34 -8.30 -1.33 12.36
C GLY A 34 -7.44 -0.90 11.18
N GLU A 35 -6.40 -1.68 10.88
CA GLU A 35 -5.68 -1.52 9.62
C GLU A 35 -6.59 -1.94 8.46
N ASN A 36 -6.68 -1.06 7.47
CA ASN A 36 -7.42 -1.30 6.25
C ASN A 36 -6.42 -1.29 5.08
N PRO A 37 -6.37 -2.35 4.25
CA PRO A 37 -5.49 -2.41 3.10
C PRO A 37 -5.84 -1.30 2.11
N LEU A 38 -4.82 -0.72 1.50
CA LEU A 38 -4.93 0.22 0.40
C LEU A 38 -4.49 -0.46 -0.89
N ASP A 39 -5.10 -0.05 -1.99
CA ASP A 39 -4.64 -0.42 -3.31
C ASP A 39 -3.28 0.23 -3.59
N VAL A 40 -2.28 -0.59 -3.98
CA VAL A 40 -0.91 -0.13 -4.23
C VAL A 40 -0.81 0.73 -5.49
N ASP A 41 -1.76 0.59 -6.41
CA ASP A 41 -1.85 1.38 -7.65
C ASP A 41 -2.61 2.70 -7.44
N ASN A 42 -3.03 3.01 -6.21
CA ASN A 42 -3.71 4.26 -5.88
C ASN A 42 -2.73 5.44 -5.86
N ASP A 43 -3.06 6.53 -6.57
CA ASP A 43 -2.29 7.78 -6.62
C ASP A 43 -1.90 8.31 -5.22
N LYS A 44 -2.77 8.12 -4.21
CA LYS A 44 -2.47 8.51 -2.82
C LYS A 44 -1.33 7.69 -2.25
N VAL A 45 -1.29 6.38 -2.50
CA VAL A 45 -0.22 5.49 -2.01
C VAL A 45 1.12 5.85 -2.66
N GLU A 46 1.12 6.11 -3.97
CA GLU A 46 2.31 6.57 -4.69
C GLU A 46 2.80 7.92 -4.13
N SER A 47 1.89 8.87 -3.91
CA SER A 47 2.19 10.18 -3.31
C SER A 47 2.77 10.06 -1.89
N LEU A 48 2.23 9.17 -1.06
CA LEU A 48 2.75 8.89 0.28
C LEU A 48 4.18 8.35 0.21
N ALA A 49 4.44 7.39 -0.69
CA ALA A 49 5.76 6.81 -0.89
C ALA A 49 6.79 7.87 -1.34
N PHE A 50 6.43 8.74 -2.30
CA PHE A 50 7.32 9.81 -2.74
C PHE A 50 7.63 10.84 -1.65
N ARG A 51 6.61 11.29 -0.91
CA ARG A 51 6.80 12.25 0.19
C ARG A 51 7.66 11.66 1.31
N ALA A 52 7.49 10.36 1.59
CA ALA A 52 8.32 9.68 2.56
C ALA A 52 9.78 9.57 2.11
N LEU A 53 10.01 9.15 0.86
CA LEU A 53 11.34 9.09 0.25
C LEU A 53 12.02 10.47 0.20
N GLN A 54 11.26 11.52 -0.07
CA GLN A 54 11.76 12.89 -0.03
C GLN A 54 12.30 13.25 1.36
N GLN A 55 11.54 12.99 2.44
CA GLN A 55 12.01 13.25 3.80
C GLN A 55 13.24 12.41 4.15
N GLU A 56 13.25 11.13 3.76
CA GLU A 56 14.40 10.26 3.99
C GLU A 56 15.64 10.74 3.23
N ASN A 57 15.49 11.17 1.97
CA ASN A 57 16.58 11.72 1.18
C ASN A 57 17.15 13.01 1.78
N MET A 58 16.36 13.80 2.51
CA MET A 58 16.87 14.96 3.26
C MET A 58 17.60 14.57 4.53
N ARG A 59 17.14 13.51 5.22
CA ARG A 59 17.69 13.06 6.50
C ARG A 59 18.98 12.25 6.34
N SER A 60 19.05 11.44 5.28
CA SER A 60 20.15 10.51 5.05
C SER A 60 21.42 11.22 4.58
N ASN A 61 22.57 10.77 5.08
CA ASN A 61 23.89 11.27 4.69
C ASN A 61 24.46 10.61 3.42
N SER A 62 23.65 9.85 2.66
CA SER A 62 24.08 9.27 1.39
C SER A 62 24.43 10.33 0.34
N LEU A 63 25.39 10.03 -0.53
CA LEU A 63 25.82 10.94 -1.61
C LEU A 63 24.76 11.12 -2.69
N ASN A 64 23.98 10.07 -2.94
CA ASN A 64 22.94 10.02 -3.96
C ASN A 64 21.56 9.84 -3.32
N HIS A 65 20.53 10.22 -4.08
CA HIS A 65 19.14 10.02 -3.69
C HIS A 65 18.70 8.57 -3.86
N LEU A 66 17.84 8.09 -2.97
CA LEU A 66 17.01 6.92 -3.19
C LEU A 66 15.83 7.29 -4.09
N VAL A 67 15.48 6.39 -5.01
CA VAL A 67 14.27 6.47 -5.82
C VAL A 67 13.38 5.26 -5.57
N LEU A 68 12.08 5.46 -5.73
CA LEU A 68 11.08 4.39 -5.64
C LEU A 68 11.27 3.43 -6.81
N ILE A 69 11.26 2.12 -6.52
CA ILE A 69 11.15 1.07 -7.55
C ILE A 69 9.68 0.71 -7.69
N ARG A 70 9.03 0.36 -6.59
CA ARG A 70 7.58 0.08 -6.51
C ARG A 70 7.10 0.04 -5.06
N VAL A 71 5.78 0.09 -4.90
CA VAL A 71 5.10 -0.23 -3.65
C VAL A 71 4.78 -1.72 -3.64
N LYS A 72 5.05 -2.40 -2.52
CA LYS A 72 4.74 -3.82 -2.31
C LYS A 72 3.40 -3.99 -1.59
N ASP A 73 3.18 -3.18 -0.57
CA ASP A 73 2.00 -3.25 0.30
C ASP A 73 1.73 -1.89 0.93
N ALA A 74 0.47 -1.61 1.21
CA ALA A 74 0.05 -0.37 1.85
C ALA A 74 -1.18 -0.58 2.73
N THR A 75 -1.18 -0.02 3.93
CA THR A 75 -2.34 0.00 4.82
C THR A 75 -2.56 1.39 5.41
N SER A 76 -3.81 1.64 5.85
CA SER A 76 -4.21 2.84 6.57
C SER A 76 -4.91 2.49 7.87
N GLN A 77 -4.77 3.35 8.86
CA GLN A 77 -5.46 3.21 10.14
C GLN A 77 -5.87 4.60 10.65
N ILE A 78 -7.17 4.76 10.97
CA ILE A 78 -7.67 5.99 11.57
C ILE A 78 -7.33 6.02 13.06
N VAL A 79 -6.68 7.10 13.49
CA VAL A 79 -6.26 7.36 14.88
C VAL A 79 -6.53 8.83 15.22
N ALA A 80 -5.73 9.48 16.06
CA ALA A 80 -5.69 10.95 16.19
C ALA A 80 -5.02 11.62 14.96
N GLY A 81 -5.43 11.21 13.76
CA GLY A 81 -4.72 11.35 12.50
C GLY A 81 -5.00 10.15 11.61
N ILE A 82 -4.13 9.92 10.64
CA ILE A 82 -4.10 8.72 9.82
C ILE A 82 -2.69 8.17 9.88
N ASN A 83 -2.56 6.92 10.32
CA ASN A 83 -1.32 6.17 10.17
C ASN A 83 -1.37 5.45 8.83
N TYR A 84 -0.33 5.63 8.02
CA TYR A 84 -0.09 4.79 6.86
C TYR A 84 1.14 3.93 7.11
N LYS A 85 1.05 2.66 6.74
CA LYS A 85 2.19 1.76 6.72
C LYS A 85 2.41 1.33 5.28
N LEU A 86 3.61 1.57 4.77
CA LEU A 86 4.00 1.17 3.44
C LEU A 86 5.13 0.17 3.53
N THR A 87 5.10 -0.83 2.66
CA THR A 87 6.25 -1.65 2.33
C THR A 87 6.66 -1.30 0.91
N ILE A 88 7.85 -0.72 0.73
CA ILE A 88 8.31 -0.19 -0.56
C ILE A 88 9.66 -0.77 -0.95
N TYR A 89 9.86 -1.00 -2.24
CA TYR A 89 11.18 -1.26 -2.80
C TYR A 89 11.79 0.04 -3.29
N VAL A 90 13.04 0.28 -2.91
CA VAL A 90 13.79 1.49 -3.27
C VAL A 90 15.18 1.10 -3.74
N GLY A 91 15.84 1.98 -4.47
CA GLY A 91 17.23 1.81 -4.82
C GLY A 91 17.95 3.13 -5.03
N GLU A 92 19.27 3.07 -5.07
CA GLU A 92 20.11 4.25 -5.25
C GLU A 92 20.02 4.77 -6.68
N SER A 93 19.87 6.08 -6.83
CA SER A 93 19.81 6.75 -8.14
C SER A 93 21.16 7.34 -8.53
N GLU A 94 21.30 7.66 -9.81
CA GLU A 94 22.46 8.38 -10.35
C GLU A 94 22.47 9.86 -9.93
N CYS A 95 21.40 10.35 -9.30
CA CYS A 95 21.28 11.74 -8.87
C CYS A 95 22.02 12.01 -7.57
N SER A 96 23.05 12.84 -7.64
CA SER A 96 23.74 13.35 -6.46
C SER A 96 22.90 14.37 -5.70
N LYS A 97 22.92 14.30 -4.37
CA LYS A 97 22.29 15.30 -3.48
C LYS A 97 22.92 16.68 -3.56
N LYS A 98 24.13 16.79 -4.14
CA LYS A 98 24.81 18.08 -4.36
C LYS A 98 24.19 18.90 -5.50
N THR A 99 23.58 18.23 -6.47
CA THR A 99 23.12 18.85 -7.72
C THR A 99 21.61 18.79 -7.90
N VAL A 100 20.95 17.79 -7.29
CA VAL A 100 19.50 17.61 -7.37
C VAL A 100 18.92 17.72 -5.97
N SER A 101 17.84 18.48 -5.80
CA SER A 101 17.14 18.58 -4.52
C SER A 101 16.35 17.30 -4.23
N ALA A 102 16.03 17.01 -2.97
CA ALA A 102 15.19 15.86 -2.63
C ALA A 102 13.76 15.99 -3.19
N GLN A 103 13.26 17.22 -3.40
CA GLN A 103 12.01 17.52 -4.11
C GLN A 103 12.04 17.09 -5.57
N ASP A 104 13.20 17.18 -6.22
CA ASP A 104 13.33 16.88 -7.65
C ASP A 104 13.73 15.42 -7.92
N ALA A 105 14.08 14.67 -6.87
CA ALA A 105 14.60 13.31 -6.93
C ALA A 105 13.51 12.24 -7.14
N HIS A 106 12.78 12.35 -8.24
CA HIS A 106 11.73 11.40 -8.64
C HIS A 106 12.23 10.39 -9.68
N GLN A 107 11.58 9.22 -9.76
CA GLN A 107 11.96 8.13 -10.69
C GLN A 107 12.02 8.54 -12.18
N ASN A 108 11.22 9.53 -12.59
CA ASN A 108 11.21 10.07 -13.95
C ASN A 108 12.37 11.03 -14.26
N ARG A 109 13.03 11.58 -13.23
CA ARG A 109 14.14 12.53 -13.36
C ARG A 109 15.48 11.94 -12.95
N CYS A 110 15.43 11.02 -11.99
CA CYS A 110 16.59 10.34 -11.41
C CYS A 110 16.51 8.87 -11.75
N LYS A 111 17.39 8.45 -12.66
CA LYS A 111 17.49 7.05 -13.05
C LYS A 111 18.08 6.24 -11.91
N LEU A 112 17.49 5.07 -11.69
CA LEU A 112 18.00 4.09 -10.76
C LEU A 112 19.33 3.54 -11.28
N VAL A 113 20.36 3.52 -10.43
CA VAL A 113 21.70 2.99 -10.76
C VAL A 113 21.56 1.55 -11.25
N SER A 114 22.33 1.19 -12.27
CA SER A 114 22.44 -0.20 -12.72
C SER A 114 23.26 -1.04 -11.75
N GLY A 115 22.79 -2.24 -11.42
CA GLY A 115 23.44 -3.12 -10.44
C GLY A 115 22.44 -4.08 -9.80
N ASP A 116 22.89 -4.84 -8.81
CA ASP A 116 22.09 -5.88 -8.16
C ASP A 116 21.47 -5.45 -6.82
N ASP A 117 21.77 -4.23 -6.37
CA ASP A 117 21.36 -3.74 -5.06
C ASP A 117 20.00 -3.03 -5.08
N ALA A 118 19.10 -3.48 -4.21
CA ALA A 118 17.87 -2.79 -3.85
C ALA A 118 17.64 -2.87 -2.34
N ARG A 119 16.64 -2.16 -1.85
CA ARG A 119 16.23 -2.22 -0.44
C ARG A 119 14.73 -2.40 -0.33
N LEU A 120 14.30 -3.25 0.60
CA LEU A 120 12.93 -3.35 1.05
C LEU A 120 12.78 -2.53 2.33
N CYS A 121 11.95 -1.49 2.28
CA CYS A 121 11.76 -0.57 3.39
C CYS A 121 10.35 -0.64 3.93
N LYS A 122 10.23 -0.66 5.25
CA LYS A 122 8.99 -0.48 5.99
C LYS A 122 8.92 0.97 6.44
N VAL A 123 7.86 1.65 6.06
CA VAL A 123 7.70 3.08 6.28
C VAL A 123 6.42 3.32 7.05
N THR A 124 6.52 4.06 8.16
CA THR A 124 5.36 4.48 8.94
C THR A 124 5.20 5.99 8.82
N ILE A 125 4.03 6.42 8.33
CA ILE A 125 3.70 7.82 8.11
C ILE A 125 2.54 8.18 9.02
N HIS A 126 2.64 9.31 9.71
CA HIS A 126 1.53 9.91 10.46
C HIS A 126 1.10 11.22 9.80
N GLU A 127 -0.14 11.25 9.31
CA GLU A 127 -0.73 12.43 8.64
C GLU A 127 -1.89 12.98 9.48
N LYS A 128 -1.91 14.30 9.69
CA LYS A 128 -3.07 15.02 10.26
C LYS A 128 -3.47 16.12 9.28
N PRO A 129 -4.37 15.83 8.31
CA PRO A 129 -4.72 16.78 7.25
C PRO A 129 -5.23 18.13 7.79
N TRP A 130 -6.03 18.12 8.85
CA TRP A 130 -6.58 19.32 9.47
C TRP A 130 -5.53 20.21 10.18
N LEU A 131 -4.32 19.70 10.40
CA LEU A 131 -3.19 20.47 10.94
C LEU A 131 -2.06 20.66 9.91
N ASN A 132 -2.22 20.20 8.67
CA ASN A 132 -1.18 20.16 7.64
C ASN A 132 0.11 19.46 8.11
N VAL A 133 -0.03 18.41 8.94
CA VAL A 133 1.11 17.63 9.43
C VAL A 133 1.28 16.38 8.57
N PHE A 134 2.52 16.14 8.13
CA PHE A 134 2.96 14.91 7.51
C PHE A 134 4.33 14.55 8.05
N GLU A 135 4.41 13.41 8.72
CA GLU A 135 5.60 12.97 9.42
C GLU A 135 5.92 11.54 9.05
N VAL A 136 7.15 11.30 8.60
CA VAL A 136 7.71 9.95 8.53
C VAL A 136 8.23 9.60 9.92
N ALA A 137 7.40 8.85 10.66
CA ALA A 137 7.72 8.38 12.00
C ALA A 137 8.82 7.32 11.98
N ASP A 138 8.83 6.47 10.96
CA ASP A 138 9.80 5.38 10.81
C ASP A 138 10.12 5.08 9.35
N PHE A 139 11.38 4.73 9.07
CA PHE A 139 11.88 4.40 7.74
C PHE A 139 12.99 3.33 7.85
N ASP A 140 12.57 2.07 7.98
CA ASP A 140 13.47 0.94 8.23
C ASP A 140 13.70 0.12 6.97
N CYS A 141 14.95 -0.01 6.55
CA CYS A 141 15.32 -0.71 5.30
C CYS A 141 16.20 -1.93 5.51
N THR A 142 16.01 -2.93 4.66
CA THR A 142 16.86 -4.11 4.54
C THR A 142 17.34 -4.29 3.10
N SER A 143 18.58 -4.73 2.89
CA SER A 143 19.10 -4.99 1.55
C SER A 143 18.45 -6.24 0.94
N VAL A 144 18.05 -6.15 -0.31
CA VAL A 144 17.44 -7.25 -1.08
C VAL A 144 18.00 -7.25 -2.51
N PRO A 145 18.01 -8.40 -3.19
CA PRO A 145 18.39 -8.45 -4.60
C PRO A 145 17.44 -7.61 -5.45
N ARG A 146 17.97 -6.83 -6.39
CA ARG A 146 17.16 -6.03 -7.32
C ARG A 146 16.17 -6.88 -8.12
N ALA A 147 16.52 -8.12 -8.43
CA ALA A 147 15.63 -9.04 -9.12
C ALA A 147 14.30 -9.26 -8.37
N GLU A 148 14.31 -9.27 -7.03
CA GLU A 148 13.10 -9.34 -6.20
C GLU A 148 12.30 -8.03 -6.27
N ALA A 149 13.00 -6.90 -6.21
CA ALA A 149 12.39 -5.57 -6.26
C ALA A 149 11.65 -5.29 -7.58
N LEU A 150 12.11 -5.88 -8.69
CA LEU A 150 11.53 -5.71 -10.02
C LEU A 150 10.40 -6.70 -10.36
N GLN A 151 10.18 -7.72 -9.54
CA GLN A 151 9.05 -8.64 -9.72
C GLN A 151 7.77 -7.94 -9.30
N ALA A 152 6.79 -7.84 -10.21
CA ALA A 152 5.45 -7.33 -9.90
C ALA A 152 4.67 -8.37 -9.09
#